data_AF-A0A812QYH5-F1
#
_entry.id   AF-A0A812QYH5-F1
#
_cell.length_a   1.000
_cell.length_b   1.000
_cell.length_c   1.000
_cell.angle_alpha   90.00
_cell.angle_beta   90.00
_cell.angle_gamma   90.00
#
_symmetry.space_group_name_H-M   'P 1'
#
loop_
_entity.id
_entity.type
_entity.pdbx_description
1 polymer ?
#
loop_
_entity_poly.entity_id
_entity_poly.type
_entity_poly.pdbx_seq_one_letter_code
_entity_poly.pdbx_strand_id
1 'polypeptide(L)'
;MSGLLSRHLVLIALALASGHDHTFEVRLHEESGALQLLQQKLAFGEPTLLEAAEPIYWLHCAKCGSSFINALIHLPGVCPLASSLVVDEQSLGDCYMEKWKFECPEACLAKKFFCPHFSDAFPHQPIDNYTARKGALVGMFRNPEQRILSAYHDDADNFATVNYEDHLQDLLAMHVSGSLNMSVCHQPVPGLSKVPVLEFAESWKGGMTYQLVVEHNNLHPTTQTLDPDRPKMTRADAEEAARRVREGFSFVGITEDWDLSICLLHKMFGGACQASDFEDTRPSSETKSAHADYDIDELMGWHDDVDRVVYDAAVEVFQGNLIAYGVSHDSCRECYSHAERGRVQTA
;
A
#
# COMPACT_ATOMS: atom_id res chain seq x y z
N MET A 1 -44.21 65.85 42.75
CA MET A 1 -44.81 65.53 41.43
C MET A 1 -43.69 64.97 40.58
N SER A 2 -43.22 63.74 40.81
CA SER A 2 -43.85 62.43 40.50
C SER A 2 -43.77 62.06 39.03
N GLY A 3 -43.04 60.98 38.72
CA GLY A 3 -43.51 59.98 37.76
C GLY A 3 -42.66 59.73 36.51
N LEU A 4 -42.36 58.43 36.30
CA LEU A 4 -42.05 57.76 35.02
C LEU A 4 -40.58 57.66 34.59
N LEU A 5 -39.75 57.10 35.47
CA LEU A 5 -38.75 56.10 35.09
C LEU A 5 -39.00 54.86 35.96
N SER A 6 -38.80 53.67 35.40
CA SER A 6 -38.93 52.35 36.07
C SER A 6 -40.30 51.67 36.01
N ARG A 7 -40.65 51.13 34.83
CA ARG A 7 -41.63 50.02 34.71
C ARG A 7 -41.28 48.93 33.71
N HIS A 8 -40.11 48.95 33.07
CA HIS A 8 -39.70 47.88 32.13
C HIS A 8 -38.46 47.08 32.56
N LEU A 9 -37.88 47.38 33.74
CA LEU A 9 -36.73 46.64 34.28
C LEU A 9 -37.08 45.68 35.43
N VAL A 10 -38.36 45.50 35.77
CA VAL A 10 -38.79 44.62 36.88
C VAL A 10 -39.54 43.36 36.40
N LEU A 11 -39.86 43.23 35.11
CA LEU A 11 -40.59 42.06 34.59
C LEU A 11 -39.71 40.91 34.06
N ILE A 12 -38.38 41.04 34.10
CA ILE A 12 -37.45 39.93 33.78
C ILE A 12 -36.90 39.28 35.06
N ALA A 13 -37.06 39.90 36.23
CA ALA A 13 -36.56 39.37 37.51
C ALA A 13 -37.55 38.47 38.28
N LEU A 14 -38.73 38.17 37.71
CA LEU A 14 -39.76 37.34 38.35
C LEU A 14 -40.20 36.13 37.49
N ALA A 15 -39.32 35.66 36.61
CA ALA A 15 -39.44 34.36 35.95
C ALA A 15 -38.32 33.37 36.37
N LEU A 16 -37.65 33.64 37.50
CA LEU A 16 -36.60 32.78 38.08
C LEU A 16 -37.06 32.08 39.37
N ALA A 17 -38.34 31.74 39.47
CA ALA A 17 -38.85 31.01 40.63
C ALA A 17 -40.04 30.12 40.26
N SER A 18 -39.86 29.20 39.30
CA SER A 18 -40.55 27.90 39.25
C SER A 18 -40.30 27.22 37.90
N GLY A 19 -39.53 26.14 37.92
CA GLY A 19 -39.27 25.30 36.75
C GLY A 19 -37.78 25.08 36.55
N HIS A 20 -37.28 23.95 37.06
CA HIS A 20 -36.04 23.37 36.56
C HIS A 20 -36.20 23.11 35.07
N ASP A 21 -35.63 23.97 34.24
CA ASP A 21 -35.52 23.72 32.81
C ASP A 21 -34.10 23.26 32.49
N HIS A 22 -33.87 21.96 32.65
CA HIS A 22 -32.62 21.27 32.30
C HIS A 22 -32.25 21.40 30.82
N THR A 23 -33.11 21.95 29.95
CA THR A 23 -32.86 22.02 28.50
C THR A 23 -32.04 23.23 28.06
N PHE A 24 -31.98 24.31 28.85
CA PHE A 24 -31.26 25.53 28.49
C PHE A 24 -29.74 25.47 28.78
N GLU A 25 -29.35 24.87 29.91
CA GLU A 25 -27.93 24.65 30.25
C GLU A 25 -27.25 23.63 29.32
N VAL A 26 -28.00 22.64 28.82
CA VAL A 26 -27.47 21.64 27.88
C VAL A 26 -27.08 22.28 26.54
N ARG A 27 -27.87 23.22 26.01
CA ARG A 27 -27.54 23.93 24.75
C ARG A 27 -26.30 24.81 24.84
N LEU A 28 -26.10 25.51 25.96
CA LEU A 28 -24.91 26.35 26.15
C LEU A 28 -23.63 25.52 26.33
N HIS A 29 -23.73 24.33 26.92
CA HIS A 29 -22.61 23.39 27.02
C HIS A 29 -22.24 22.75 25.67
N GLU A 30 -23.22 22.41 24.83
CA GLU A 30 -22.99 21.89 23.49
C GLU A 30 -22.38 22.94 22.55
N GLU A 31 -22.84 24.18 22.59
CA GLU A 31 -22.27 25.29 21.79
C GLU A 31 -20.84 25.65 22.20
N SER A 32 -20.53 25.59 23.51
CA SER A 32 -19.17 25.80 24.04
C SER A 32 -18.20 24.71 23.58
N GLY A 33 -18.65 23.45 23.59
CA GLY A 33 -17.85 22.31 23.11
C GLY A 33 -17.55 22.38 21.61
N ALA A 34 -18.55 22.76 20.79
CA ALA A 34 -18.38 22.95 19.36
C ALA A 34 -17.42 24.11 19.02
N LEU A 35 -17.49 25.22 19.77
CA LEU A 35 -16.56 26.34 19.61
C LEU A 35 -15.13 25.96 19.98
N GLN A 36 -14.95 25.18 21.06
CA GLN A 36 -13.63 24.66 21.46
C GLN A 36 -13.04 23.74 20.40
N LEU A 37 -13.83 22.83 19.82
CA LEU A 37 -13.39 21.97 18.72
C LEU A 37 -13.00 22.75 17.46
N LEU A 38 -13.76 23.79 17.12
CA LEU A 38 -13.43 24.69 16.00
C LEU A 38 -12.16 25.49 16.25
N GLN A 39 -11.99 26.02 17.46
CA GLN A 39 -10.76 26.71 17.87
C GLN A 39 -9.55 25.77 17.88
N GLN A 40 -9.76 24.51 18.26
CA GLN A 40 -8.72 23.48 18.24
C GLN A 40 -8.32 23.11 16.80
N LYS A 41 -9.29 22.92 15.89
CA LYS A 41 -9.02 22.72 14.44
C LYS A 41 -8.31 23.92 13.80
N LEU A 42 -8.68 25.14 14.18
CA LEU A 42 -8.03 26.36 13.71
C LEU A 42 -6.63 26.57 14.28
N ALA A 43 -6.38 26.08 15.51
CA ALA A 43 -5.08 26.22 16.18
C ALA A 43 -4.04 25.18 15.73
N PHE A 44 -4.47 23.98 15.34
CA PHE A 44 -3.56 22.89 14.99
C PHE A 44 -3.51 22.56 13.49
N GLY A 45 -4.39 23.14 12.67
CA GLY A 45 -4.55 22.76 11.27
C GLY A 45 -5.21 21.38 11.14
N GLU A 46 -5.88 21.13 10.02
CA GLU A 46 -6.25 19.74 9.69
C GLU A 46 -4.97 19.01 9.27
N PRO A 47 -4.72 17.78 9.78
CA PRO A 47 -3.57 17.00 9.36
C PRO A 47 -3.60 16.81 7.85
N THR A 48 -2.42 16.88 7.22
CA THR A 48 -2.26 16.49 5.83
C THR A 48 -2.68 15.03 5.64
N LEU A 49 -3.02 14.65 4.40
CA LEU A 49 -3.38 13.25 4.10
C LEU A 49 -2.24 12.28 4.44
N LEU A 50 -0.99 12.72 4.25
CA LEU A 50 0.18 11.96 4.66
C LEU A 50 0.20 11.75 6.18
N GLU A 51 0.03 12.80 6.98
CA GLU A 51 -0.04 12.69 8.44
C GLU A 51 -1.18 11.80 8.95
N ALA A 52 -2.32 11.79 8.24
CA ALA A 52 -3.44 10.91 8.56
C ALA A 52 -3.16 9.44 8.22
N ALA A 53 -2.25 9.16 7.27
CA ALA A 53 -1.85 7.83 6.86
C ALA A 53 -0.66 7.27 7.66
N GLU A 54 -0.09 8.05 8.59
CA GLU A 54 1.11 7.67 9.32
C GLU A 54 0.82 6.82 10.59
N PRO A 55 1.65 5.81 10.88
CA PRO A 55 2.75 5.31 10.04
C PRO A 55 2.21 4.54 8.83
N ILE A 56 2.77 4.81 7.65
CA ILE A 56 2.37 4.13 6.41
C ILE A 56 2.68 2.63 6.52
N TYR A 57 1.68 1.80 6.21
CA TYR A 57 1.80 0.36 6.11
C TYR A 57 1.66 -0.08 4.65
N TRP A 58 2.75 -0.56 4.06
CA TRP A 58 2.75 -1.04 2.69
C TRP A 58 2.28 -2.51 2.60
N LEU A 59 1.11 -2.73 2.02
CA LEU A 59 0.74 -4.05 1.51
C LEU A 59 1.44 -4.28 0.17
N HIS A 60 2.52 -5.05 0.20
CA HIS A 60 3.20 -5.49 -1.01
C HIS A 60 2.52 -6.76 -1.53
N CYS A 61 1.55 -6.63 -2.42
CA CYS A 61 0.99 -7.77 -3.13
C CYS A 61 2.03 -8.37 -4.09
N ALA A 62 2.12 -9.71 -4.12
CA ALA A 62 3.08 -10.39 -4.98
C ALA A 62 2.88 -10.00 -6.45
N LYS A 63 3.98 -9.61 -7.10
CA LYS A 63 4.03 -9.18 -8.51
C LYS A 63 3.25 -7.89 -8.84
N CYS A 64 2.97 -7.07 -7.83
CA CYS A 64 2.39 -5.73 -7.98
C CYS A 64 3.44 -4.59 -7.92
N GLY A 65 4.70 -4.88 -8.28
CA GLY A 65 5.77 -3.89 -8.44
C GLY A 65 6.50 -3.53 -7.13
N SER A 66 7.61 -4.21 -6.87
CA SER A 66 8.47 -3.90 -5.70
C SER A 66 9.08 -2.50 -5.78
N SER A 67 9.24 -1.95 -6.98
CA SER A 67 9.75 -0.60 -7.22
C SER A 67 8.91 0.51 -6.60
N PHE A 68 7.67 0.21 -6.19
CA PHE A 68 6.81 1.15 -5.49
C PHE A 68 7.43 1.65 -4.18
N ILE A 69 8.36 0.89 -3.58
CA ILE A 69 9.12 1.33 -2.42
C ILE A 69 9.83 2.67 -2.65
N ASN A 70 10.36 2.93 -3.85
CA ASN A 70 11.04 4.19 -4.18
C ASN A 70 10.09 5.38 -3.99
N ALA A 71 8.88 5.28 -4.51
CA ALA A 71 7.88 6.33 -4.37
C ALA A 71 7.51 6.57 -2.89
N LEU A 72 7.43 5.51 -2.08
CA LEU A 72 7.12 5.62 -0.64
C LEU A 72 8.24 6.29 0.16
N ILE A 73 9.50 5.90 -0.06
CA ILE A 73 10.64 6.44 0.72
C ILE A 73 10.94 7.91 0.35
N HIS A 74 10.55 8.32 -0.87
CA HIS A 74 10.67 9.69 -1.35
C HIS A 74 9.53 10.61 -0.91
N LEU A 75 8.52 10.10 -0.21
CA LEU A 75 7.48 10.95 0.37
C LEU A 75 8.06 11.91 1.44
N PRO A 76 7.52 13.14 1.55
CA PRO A 76 8.05 14.14 2.46
C PRO A 76 8.16 13.67 3.92
N GLY A 77 9.39 13.60 4.42
CA GLY A 77 9.66 13.28 5.83
C GLY A 77 9.52 11.81 6.20
N VAL A 78 9.20 10.92 5.26
CA VAL A 78 9.06 9.48 5.50
C VAL A 78 10.44 8.85 5.75
N CYS A 79 11.37 8.99 4.80
CA CYS A 79 12.75 8.52 4.93
C CYS A 79 13.78 9.62 4.62
N PRO A 80 14.00 10.59 5.54
CA PRO A 80 14.87 11.74 5.28
C PRO A 80 16.29 11.37 4.88
N LEU A 81 16.83 10.28 5.43
CA LEU A 81 18.19 9.81 5.18
C LEU A 81 18.32 8.99 3.89
N ALA A 82 17.21 8.61 3.27
CA ALA A 82 17.14 7.91 1.98
C ALA A 82 16.47 8.74 0.88
N SER A 83 16.34 10.06 1.05
CA SER A 83 15.64 10.95 0.11
C SER A 83 16.24 11.03 -1.30
N SER A 84 17.46 10.51 -1.50
CA SER A 84 18.15 10.39 -2.80
C SER A 84 18.58 8.96 -3.12
N LEU A 85 18.21 8.00 -2.28
CA LEU A 85 18.54 6.59 -2.48
C LEU A 85 17.53 6.00 -3.45
N VAL A 86 18.02 5.28 -4.46
CA VAL A 86 17.18 4.38 -5.24
C VAL A 86 17.33 2.98 -4.67
N VAL A 87 16.22 2.35 -4.33
CA VAL A 87 16.18 0.96 -3.87
C VAL A 87 16.19 0.06 -5.11
N ASP A 88 17.40 -0.25 -5.55
CA ASP A 88 17.71 -1.08 -6.72
C ASP A 88 19.01 -1.87 -6.53
N GLU A 89 19.31 -2.72 -7.52
CA GLU A 89 20.54 -3.51 -7.55
C GLU A 89 21.79 -2.63 -7.67
N GLN A 90 21.73 -1.48 -8.35
CA GLN A 90 22.89 -0.61 -8.50
C GLN A 90 23.34 0.00 -7.16
N SER A 91 22.39 0.38 -6.31
CA SER A 91 22.64 1.10 -5.06
C SER A 91 22.91 0.16 -3.89
N LEU A 92 22.22 -0.98 -3.84
CA LEU A 92 22.32 -1.92 -2.71
C LEU A 92 22.92 -3.28 -3.12
N GLY A 93 23.16 -3.55 -4.40
CA GLY A 93 23.63 -4.84 -4.93
C GLY A 93 22.53 -5.90 -4.99
N ASP A 94 22.92 -7.15 -5.26
CA ASP A 94 22.00 -8.31 -5.32
C ASP A 94 21.09 -8.41 -4.09
N CYS A 95 19.86 -8.91 -4.29
CA CYS A 95 18.79 -8.91 -3.28
C CYS A 95 18.62 -7.56 -2.56
N TYR A 96 18.69 -6.46 -3.30
CA TYR A 96 18.55 -5.12 -2.75
C TYR A 96 17.30 -4.96 -1.87
N MET A 97 16.19 -5.65 -2.18
CA MET A 97 14.98 -5.64 -1.35
C MET A 97 15.16 -6.29 0.02
N GLU A 98 15.98 -7.34 0.11
CA GLU A 98 16.31 -7.98 1.39
C GLU A 98 17.25 -7.09 2.20
N LYS A 99 18.25 -6.50 1.55
CA LYS A 99 19.16 -5.52 2.18
C LYS A 99 18.41 -4.29 2.67
N TRP A 100 17.44 -3.80 1.91
CA TRP A 100 16.59 -2.67 2.28
C TRP A 100 15.87 -2.89 3.62
N LYS A 101 15.48 -4.12 3.97
CA LYS A 101 14.87 -4.41 5.29
C LYS A 101 15.78 -4.02 6.46
N PHE A 102 17.11 -4.14 6.27
CA PHE A 102 18.11 -3.77 7.28
C PHE A 102 18.40 -2.27 7.29
N GLU A 103 18.36 -1.63 6.12
CA GLU A 103 18.61 -0.20 5.99
C GLU A 103 17.40 0.66 6.37
N CYS A 104 16.18 0.14 6.20
CA CYS A 104 14.94 0.90 6.41
C CYS A 104 14.83 1.51 7.82
N PRO A 105 15.09 0.80 8.93
CA PRO A 105 14.98 1.39 10.28
C PRO A 105 15.95 2.55 10.53
N GLU A 106 17.09 2.56 9.83
CA GLU A 106 18.07 3.64 9.92
C GLU A 106 17.71 4.78 8.95
N ALA A 107 17.13 4.47 7.79
CA ALA A 107 16.75 5.43 6.77
C ALA A 107 15.43 6.18 7.06
N CYS A 108 14.48 5.49 7.69
CA CYS A 108 13.08 5.88 7.79
C CYS A 108 12.66 6.16 9.23
N LEU A 109 11.74 7.11 9.40
CA LEU A 109 11.19 7.40 10.72
C LEU A 109 10.09 6.39 11.06
N ALA A 110 10.26 5.58 12.11
CA ALA A 110 9.27 4.57 12.51
C ALA A 110 7.86 5.12 12.78
N LYS A 111 7.74 6.41 13.14
CA LYS A 111 6.44 7.09 13.30
C LYS A 111 5.76 7.45 11.98
N LYS A 112 6.50 7.40 10.86
CA LYS A 112 6.09 7.82 9.52
C LYS A 112 5.91 6.62 8.59
N PHE A 113 6.77 5.61 8.72
CA PHE A 113 6.81 4.44 7.87
C PHE A 113 7.01 3.18 8.71
N PHE A 114 6.19 2.17 8.47
CA PHE A 114 6.41 0.85 9.04
C PHE A 114 7.41 0.07 8.19
N CYS A 115 8.67 0.04 8.63
CA CYS A 115 9.68 -0.83 8.04
C CYS A 115 9.33 -2.30 8.32
N PRO A 116 9.42 -3.20 7.31
CA PRO A 116 9.29 -4.63 7.55
C PRO A 116 10.31 -5.08 8.61
N HIS A 117 9.85 -5.74 9.68
CA HIS A 117 10.72 -6.11 10.80
C HIS A 117 11.59 -7.34 10.45
N PHE A 118 12.73 -7.51 11.15
CA PHE A 118 13.66 -8.63 10.96
C PHE A 118 13.02 -10.03 11.08
N SER A 119 11.92 -10.17 11.83
CA SER A 119 11.15 -11.42 11.97
C SER A 119 10.07 -11.60 10.90
N ASP A 120 9.71 -10.53 10.20
CA ASP A 120 8.64 -10.50 9.20
C ASP A 120 9.27 -10.83 7.85
N ALA A 121 9.74 -12.07 7.75
CA ALA A 121 10.90 -12.36 6.94
C ALA A 121 10.71 -12.29 5.42
N PHE A 122 9.55 -11.91 4.87
CA PHE A 122 9.45 -11.77 3.42
C PHE A 122 8.50 -10.68 2.92
N PRO A 123 8.78 -10.12 1.72
CA PRO A 123 7.75 -9.43 0.96
C PRO A 123 6.53 -10.34 0.80
N HIS A 124 5.33 -9.76 0.76
CA HIS A 124 4.06 -10.46 0.53
C HIS A 124 3.39 -11.13 1.76
N GLN A 125 3.57 -10.56 2.95
CA GLN A 125 2.79 -10.95 4.13
C GLN A 125 1.30 -10.58 4.02
N PRO A 126 0.41 -11.32 4.69
CA PRO A 126 -0.94 -10.84 4.97
C PRO A 126 -0.95 -9.60 5.87
N ILE A 127 -2.02 -8.82 5.83
CA ILE A 127 -2.23 -7.72 6.77
C ILE A 127 -2.60 -8.30 8.13
N ASP A 128 -1.65 -8.28 9.06
CA ASP A 128 -1.94 -8.49 10.46
C ASP A 128 -2.70 -7.29 11.05
N ASN A 129 -3.71 -7.58 11.87
CA ASN A 129 -4.50 -6.60 12.59
C ASN A 129 -5.01 -5.44 11.71
N TYR A 130 -5.77 -5.78 10.65
CA TYR A 130 -6.37 -4.82 9.73
C TYR A 130 -7.05 -3.64 10.44
N THR A 131 -7.79 -3.90 11.53
CA THR A 131 -8.50 -2.86 12.29
C THR A 131 -7.57 -1.78 12.82
N ALA A 132 -6.37 -2.14 13.30
CA ALA A 132 -5.40 -1.18 13.81
C ALA A 132 -4.69 -0.38 12.69
N ARG A 133 -4.69 -0.91 11.47
CA ARG A 133 -4.01 -0.31 10.31
C ARG A 133 -4.95 0.41 9.33
N LYS A 134 -6.26 0.34 9.57
CA LYS A 134 -7.29 0.96 8.74
C LYS A 134 -7.01 2.47 8.60
N GLY A 135 -6.89 2.93 7.36
CA GLY A 135 -6.57 4.32 7.02
C GLY A 135 -5.07 4.61 6.88
N ALA A 136 -4.19 3.64 7.16
CA ALA A 136 -2.74 3.77 7.00
C ALA A 136 -2.17 2.82 5.93
N LEU A 137 -3.01 1.97 5.32
CA LEU A 137 -2.57 1.00 4.33
C LEU A 137 -2.35 1.68 2.97
N VAL A 138 -1.24 1.35 2.33
CA VAL A 138 -0.95 1.72 0.95
C VAL A 138 -0.61 0.47 0.15
N GLY A 139 -1.00 0.42 -1.12
CA GLY A 139 -0.71 -0.74 -1.95
C GLY A 139 -0.91 -0.49 -3.44
N MET A 140 -0.20 -1.31 -4.21
CA MET A 140 -0.37 -1.45 -5.65
C MET A 140 -1.09 -2.76 -5.92
N PHE A 141 -2.06 -2.72 -6.83
CA PHE A 141 -2.83 -3.88 -7.26
C PHE A 141 -2.60 -4.13 -8.75
N ARG A 142 -2.79 -5.36 -9.19
CA ARG A 142 -2.55 -5.79 -10.57
C ARG A 142 -3.68 -6.67 -11.05
N ASN A 143 -4.00 -6.58 -12.34
CA ASN A 143 -4.94 -7.49 -12.98
C ASN A 143 -4.51 -8.94 -12.65
N PRO A 144 -5.43 -9.80 -12.19
CA PRO A 144 -5.04 -11.12 -11.69
C PRO A 144 -4.33 -11.99 -12.73
N GLU A 145 -4.79 -12.01 -13.97
CA GLU A 145 -4.16 -12.78 -15.05
C GLU A 145 -2.74 -12.28 -15.35
N GLN A 146 -2.56 -10.95 -15.42
CA GLN A 146 -1.25 -10.33 -15.55
C GLN A 146 -0.34 -10.63 -14.35
N ARG A 147 -0.89 -10.68 -13.13
CA ARG A 147 -0.17 -11.06 -11.89
C ARG A 147 0.34 -12.49 -11.95
N ILE A 148 -0.51 -13.43 -12.39
CA ILE A 148 -0.15 -14.85 -12.53
C ILE A 148 0.96 -15.02 -13.58
N LEU A 149 0.80 -14.45 -14.78
CA LEU A 149 1.82 -14.56 -15.82
C LEU A 149 3.12 -13.87 -15.43
N SER A 150 3.04 -12.76 -14.70
CA SER A 150 4.21 -12.09 -14.14
C SER A 150 4.99 -12.96 -13.16
N ALA A 151 4.29 -13.75 -12.33
CA ALA A 151 4.93 -14.70 -11.43
C ALA A 151 5.48 -15.92 -12.19
N TYR A 152 4.74 -16.43 -13.17
CA TYR A 152 5.14 -17.60 -13.96
C TYR A 152 6.39 -17.35 -14.78
N HIS A 153 6.48 -16.18 -15.40
CA HIS A 153 7.60 -15.73 -16.24
C HIS A 153 8.66 -14.96 -15.47
N ASP A 154 8.61 -14.99 -14.14
CA ASP A 154 9.73 -14.51 -13.34
C ASP A 154 10.90 -15.48 -13.49
N ASP A 155 12.00 -15.00 -14.04
CA ASP A 155 13.25 -15.76 -14.17
C ASP A 155 14.15 -15.55 -12.94
N ALA A 156 13.86 -14.52 -12.13
CA ALA A 156 14.58 -14.20 -10.91
C ALA A 156 14.02 -14.94 -9.67
N ASP A 157 12.78 -15.44 -9.75
CA ASP A 157 12.11 -16.17 -8.68
C ASP A 157 11.60 -17.55 -9.15
N ASN A 158 11.87 -18.61 -8.40
CA ASN A 158 11.40 -19.97 -8.71
C ASN A 158 9.95 -20.27 -8.28
N PHE A 159 9.01 -19.37 -8.54
CA PHE A 159 7.61 -19.57 -8.12
C PHE A 159 6.93 -20.75 -8.78
N ALA A 160 7.26 -21.03 -10.05
CA ALA A 160 6.59 -22.04 -10.85
C ALA A 160 7.35 -23.38 -10.92
N THR A 161 8.38 -23.62 -10.10
CA THR A 161 9.19 -24.83 -10.22
C THR A 161 8.42 -26.10 -9.88
N VAL A 162 8.73 -27.20 -10.59
CA VAL A 162 8.11 -28.51 -10.35
C VAL A 162 8.42 -29.06 -8.96
N ASN A 163 9.62 -28.81 -8.43
CA ASN A 163 10.03 -29.28 -7.12
C ASN A 163 9.72 -28.21 -6.06
N TYR A 164 8.87 -28.55 -5.08
CA TYR A 164 8.59 -27.67 -3.95
C TYR A 164 9.83 -27.44 -3.08
N GLU A 165 10.78 -28.38 -3.04
CA GLU A 165 12.06 -28.14 -2.34
C GLU A 165 12.89 -27.06 -3.02
N ASP A 166 12.82 -26.92 -4.35
CA ASP A 166 13.54 -25.86 -5.08
C ASP A 166 12.86 -24.51 -4.86
N HIS A 167 11.52 -24.48 -4.87
CA HIS A 167 10.73 -23.32 -4.44
C HIS A 167 11.06 -22.91 -2.99
N LEU A 168 11.14 -23.88 -2.09
CA LEU A 168 11.54 -23.64 -0.70
C LEU A 168 13.01 -23.26 -0.56
N GLN A 169 13.92 -23.72 -1.43
CA GLN A 169 15.32 -23.32 -1.38
C GLN A 169 15.49 -21.84 -1.68
N ASP A 170 14.75 -21.28 -2.65
CA ASP A 170 14.73 -19.84 -2.88
C ASP A 170 14.12 -19.08 -1.69
N LEU A 171 13.02 -19.59 -1.13
CA LEU A 171 12.38 -18.99 0.06
C LEU A 171 13.27 -19.08 1.33
N LEU A 172 13.95 -20.21 1.55
CA LEU A 172 14.77 -20.47 2.73
C LEU A 172 16.21 -19.96 2.58
N ALA A 173 16.72 -19.77 1.38
CA ALA A 173 18.01 -19.11 1.15
C ALA A 173 18.00 -17.65 1.66
N MET A 174 16.81 -17.03 1.77
CA MET A 174 16.64 -15.76 2.48
C MET A 174 16.82 -15.86 4.01
N HIS A 175 16.70 -17.07 4.61
CA HIS A 175 16.71 -17.28 6.07
C HIS A 175 18.06 -17.74 6.65
N VAL A 176 18.95 -18.35 5.86
CA VAL A 176 20.14 -19.04 6.42
C VAL A 176 21.34 -18.10 6.67
N SER A 177 21.30 -16.82 6.26
CA SER A 177 22.39 -15.87 6.58
C SER A 177 22.22 -15.18 7.95
N GLY A 178 21.88 -15.95 8.99
CA GLY A 178 22.22 -15.61 10.38
C GLY A 178 23.74 -15.56 10.65
N SER A 179 24.57 -15.72 9.59
CA SER A 179 26.00 -15.45 9.61
C SER A 179 26.24 -14.02 9.11
N LEU A 180 27.17 -13.31 9.75
CA LEU A 180 27.72 -12.00 9.35
C LEU A 180 28.31 -11.93 7.92
N ASN A 181 28.11 -12.98 7.10
CA ASN A 181 28.46 -13.07 5.70
C ASN A 181 27.16 -13.10 4.87
N MET A 182 26.55 -11.93 4.71
CA MET A 182 25.36 -11.64 3.89
C MET A 182 25.62 -11.77 2.37
N SER A 183 26.67 -12.50 1.98
CA SER A 183 27.28 -12.43 0.65
C SER A 183 26.74 -13.43 -0.36
N VAL A 184 25.75 -14.24 -0.01
CA VAL A 184 25.16 -15.21 -0.94
C VAL A 184 23.64 -15.07 -0.94
N CYS A 185 23.17 -14.05 -1.64
CA CYS A 185 21.95 -14.18 -2.41
C CYS A 185 22.08 -15.45 -3.25
N HIS A 186 21.28 -16.49 -2.97
CA HIS A 186 21.25 -17.61 -3.89
C HIS A 186 20.72 -17.07 -5.21
N GLN A 187 21.56 -17.15 -6.23
CA GLN A 187 21.13 -16.90 -7.58
C GLN A 187 20.10 -17.98 -7.90
N PRO A 188 18.89 -17.62 -8.35
CA PRO A 188 17.87 -18.59 -8.74
C PRO A 188 18.54 -19.58 -9.69
N VAL A 189 18.31 -20.88 -9.47
CA VAL A 189 18.93 -21.91 -10.31
C VAL A 189 18.33 -21.77 -11.72
N PRO A 190 19.09 -21.29 -12.73
CA PRO A 190 18.48 -20.99 -14.02
C PRO A 190 18.08 -22.30 -14.72
N GLY A 191 16.95 -22.28 -15.43
CA GLY A 191 16.52 -23.41 -16.25
C GLY A 191 15.87 -24.56 -15.48
N LEU A 192 15.39 -24.31 -14.25
CA LEU A 192 14.51 -25.27 -13.58
C LEU A 192 13.23 -25.49 -14.40
N SER A 193 12.74 -26.73 -14.38
CA SER A 193 11.47 -27.06 -15.03
C SER A 193 10.33 -26.38 -14.30
N LYS A 194 9.46 -25.70 -15.05
CA LYS A 194 8.24 -25.08 -14.53
C LYS A 194 7.07 -26.07 -14.65
N VAL A 195 6.15 -26.05 -13.69
CA VAL A 195 4.86 -26.75 -13.80
C VAL A 195 4.06 -26.17 -14.98
N PRO A 196 3.07 -26.90 -15.53
CA PRO A 196 2.18 -26.33 -16.53
C PRO A 196 1.51 -25.04 -16.05
N VAL A 197 1.43 -24.02 -16.91
CA VAL A 197 0.94 -22.67 -16.55
C VAL A 197 -0.45 -22.69 -15.89
N LEU A 198 -1.36 -23.57 -16.31
CA LEU A 198 -2.69 -23.68 -15.70
C LEU A 198 -2.67 -24.29 -14.30
N GLU A 199 -1.73 -25.21 -14.05
CA GLU A 199 -1.55 -25.80 -12.72
C GLU A 199 -0.99 -24.76 -11.75
N PHE A 200 -0.02 -23.96 -12.22
CA PHE A 200 0.48 -22.81 -11.48
C PHE A 200 -0.60 -21.75 -11.22
N ALA A 201 -1.38 -21.41 -12.25
CA ALA A 201 -2.46 -20.43 -12.13
C ALA A 201 -3.48 -20.83 -11.05
N GLU A 202 -3.89 -22.11 -11.04
CA GLU A 202 -4.83 -22.63 -10.05
C GLU A 202 -4.26 -22.63 -8.62
N SER A 203 -2.97 -22.90 -8.43
CA SER A 203 -2.35 -22.87 -7.10
C SER A 203 -2.16 -21.43 -6.57
N TRP A 204 -1.92 -20.47 -7.46
CA TRP A 204 -1.74 -19.05 -7.11
C TRP A 204 -3.03 -18.23 -7.06
N LYS A 205 -4.16 -18.85 -7.37
CA LYS A 205 -5.48 -18.24 -7.38
C LYS A 205 -5.84 -17.63 -6.03
N GLY A 206 -6.42 -16.43 -6.02
CA GLY A 206 -6.90 -15.77 -4.81
C GLY A 206 -5.79 -15.20 -3.92
N GLY A 207 -4.64 -14.83 -4.50
CA GLY A 207 -3.46 -14.42 -3.73
C GLY A 207 -3.52 -13.04 -3.11
N MET A 208 -4.09 -12.07 -3.82
CA MET A 208 -4.36 -10.77 -3.21
C MET A 208 -5.42 -10.91 -2.10
N THR A 209 -6.44 -11.73 -2.35
CA THR A 209 -7.49 -12.04 -1.37
C THR A 209 -6.91 -12.62 -0.08
N TYR A 210 -6.04 -13.62 -0.19
CA TYR A 210 -5.38 -14.26 0.95
C TYR A 210 -4.64 -13.22 1.82
N GLN A 211 -3.81 -12.37 1.21
CA GLN A 211 -3.07 -11.34 1.94
C GLN A 211 -3.97 -10.32 2.64
N LEU A 212 -5.17 -10.07 2.11
CA LEU A 212 -6.09 -9.07 2.66
C LEU A 212 -6.89 -9.60 3.86
N VAL A 213 -7.19 -10.91 3.93
CA VAL A 213 -8.14 -11.45 4.93
C VAL A 213 -7.53 -12.36 5.98
N VAL A 214 -6.40 -13.00 5.69
CA VAL A 214 -5.81 -13.98 6.61
C VAL A 214 -5.04 -13.26 7.71
N GLU A 215 -5.31 -13.63 8.96
CA GLU A 215 -4.56 -13.13 10.12
C GLU A 215 -3.32 -13.98 10.38
N HIS A 216 -2.19 -13.30 10.63
CA HIS A 216 -0.91 -13.96 10.89
C HIS A 216 -0.88 -14.60 12.29
N ASN A 217 -1.20 -15.89 12.39
CA ASN A 217 -1.29 -16.63 13.66
C ASN A 217 0.05 -17.20 14.18
N ASN A 218 1.17 -16.50 14.00
CA ASN A 218 2.51 -16.90 14.49
C ASN A 218 2.98 -18.31 14.05
N LEU A 219 2.43 -18.87 12.97
CA LEU A 219 3.02 -20.00 12.26
C LEU A 219 3.92 -19.45 11.14
N HIS A 220 5.12 -20.02 11.02
CA HIS A 220 6.27 -19.54 10.23
C HIS A 220 5.92 -19.01 8.80
N PRO A 221 6.66 -18.01 8.28
CA PRO A 221 6.15 -16.86 7.54
C PRO A 221 6.31 -16.96 6.01
N THR A 222 5.40 -16.31 5.30
CA THR A 222 5.31 -16.07 3.82
C THR A 222 5.33 -17.23 2.86
N THR A 223 5.90 -18.38 3.23
CA THR A 223 5.74 -19.60 2.45
C THR A 223 4.27 -19.76 2.17
N GLN A 224 3.39 -19.58 3.17
CA GLN A 224 1.92 -19.66 3.02
C GLN A 224 1.26 -18.71 2.02
N THR A 225 1.76 -17.50 1.79
CA THR A 225 1.11 -16.63 0.79
C THR A 225 1.44 -17.09 -0.62
N LEU A 226 2.66 -17.56 -0.85
CA LEU A 226 3.13 -18.04 -2.15
C LEU A 226 3.06 -19.57 -2.27
N ASP A 227 2.57 -20.24 -1.22
CA ASP A 227 2.52 -21.68 -1.10
C ASP A 227 1.46 -22.20 -2.05
N PRO A 228 1.80 -23.13 -2.96
CA PRO A 228 0.79 -23.80 -3.76
C PRO A 228 -0.26 -24.54 -2.92
N ASP A 229 0.06 -24.95 -1.68
CA ASP A 229 -0.82 -25.69 -0.77
C ASP A 229 -1.58 -24.81 0.24
N ARG A 230 -1.51 -23.49 0.09
CA ARG A 230 -2.23 -22.57 0.98
C ARG A 230 -3.75 -22.78 0.91
N PRO A 231 -4.49 -22.43 1.98
CA PRO A 231 -5.94 -22.47 1.95
C PRO A 231 -6.53 -21.73 0.74
N LYS A 232 -7.41 -22.42 0.00
CA LYS A 232 -8.12 -21.81 -1.13
C LYS A 232 -9.07 -20.73 -0.62
N MET A 233 -9.02 -19.56 -1.24
CA MET A 233 -9.90 -18.44 -0.92
C MET A 233 -11.27 -18.61 -1.56
N THR A 234 -12.31 -18.25 -0.80
CA THR A 234 -13.69 -18.30 -1.26
C THR A 234 -14.13 -16.95 -1.81
N ARG A 235 -15.31 -16.94 -2.45
CA ARG A 235 -15.96 -15.70 -2.87
C ARG A 235 -16.29 -14.76 -1.70
N ALA A 236 -16.63 -15.30 -0.53
CA ALA A 236 -16.91 -14.50 0.66
C ALA A 236 -15.63 -13.83 1.20
N ASP A 237 -14.51 -14.54 1.14
CA ASP A 237 -13.20 -13.98 1.48
C ASP A 237 -12.85 -12.82 0.54
N ALA A 238 -13.08 -12.99 -0.76
CA ALA A 238 -12.85 -11.94 -1.76
C ALA A 238 -13.73 -10.70 -1.54
N GLU A 239 -14.96 -10.88 -1.07
CA GLU A 239 -15.86 -9.76 -0.74
C GLU A 239 -15.39 -9.00 0.50
N GLU A 240 -14.91 -9.69 1.53
CA GLU A 240 -14.28 -9.06 2.70
C GLU A 240 -12.97 -8.36 2.31
N ALA A 241 -12.14 -8.98 1.47
CA ALA A 241 -10.92 -8.38 0.93
C ALA A 241 -11.22 -7.08 0.17
N ALA A 242 -12.21 -7.10 -0.72
CA ALA A 242 -12.67 -5.94 -1.46
C ALA A 242 -13.20 -4.83 -0.53
N ARG A 243 -13.92 -5.19 0.53
CA ARG A 243 -14.36 -4.22 1.56
C ARG A 243 -13.15 -3.59 2.27
N ARG A 244 -12.13 -4.37 2.61
CA ARG A 244 -10.89 -3.89 3.23
C ARG A 244 -10.12 -2.93 2.32
N VAL A 245 -10.08 -3.19 1.01
CA VAL A 245 -9.49 -2.26 0.03
C VAL A 245 -10.24 -0.93 0.02
N ARG A 246 -11.58 -0.96 -0.07
CA ARG A 246 -12.41 0.26 -0.12
C ARG A 246 -12.31 1.13 1.13
N GLU A 247 -12.20 0.51 2.30
CA GLU A 247 -12.31 1.23 3.56
C GLU A 247 -11.00 1.44 4.32
N GLY A 248 -9.96 0.65 4.01
CA GLY A 248 -8.76 0.55 4.83
C GLY A 248 -7.52 1.20 4.25
N PHE A 249 -7.51 1.48 2.95
CA PHE A 249 -6.35 2.03 2.28
C PHE A 249 -6.42 3.55 2.20
N SER A 250 -5.34 4.22 2.62
CA SER A 250 -5.12 5.64 2.34
C SER A 250 -4.66 5.88 0.91
N PHE A 251 -4.04 4.88 0.28
CA PHE A 251 -3.67 4.93 -1.13
C PHE A 251 -3.83 3.57 -1.80
N VAL A 252 -4.40 3.57 -3.01
CA VAL A 252 -4.54 2.41 -3.88
C VAL A 252 -4.08 2.82 -5.28
N GLY A 253 -3.07 2.13 -5.80
CA GLY A 253 -2.61 2.28 -7.18
C GLY A 253 -2.81 1.00 -7.99
N ILE A 254 -2.72 1.13 -9.31
CA ILE A 254 -2.90 0.07 -10.31
C ILE A 254 -1.60 -0.09 -11.11
N THR A 255 -1.11 -1.32 -11.20
CA THR A 255 0.18 -1.63 -11.83
C THR A 255 0.15 -1.36 -13.33
N GLU A 256 -0.97 -1.66 -13.99
CA GLU A 256 -1.18 -1.37 -15.42
C GLU A 256 -1.13 0.14 -15.72
N ASP A 257 -1.48 0.97 -14.73
CA ASP A 257 -1.44 2.44 -14.80
C ASP A 257 -0.34 3.00 -13.88
N TRP A 258 0.86 2.41 -13.92
CA TRP A 258 1.98 2.73 -13.00
C TRP A 258 2.24 4.23 -12.89
N ASP A 259 2.55 4.88 -14.00
CA ASP A 259 2.93 6.29 -14.03
C ASP A 259 1.81 7.19 -13.45
N LEU A 260 0.56 6.86 -13.73
CA LEU A 260 -0.59 7.59 -13.20
C LEU A 260 -0.78 7.33 -11.70
N SER A 261 -0.52 6.11 -11.24
CA SER A 261 -0.52 5.73 -9.81
C SER A 261 0.54 6.47 -9.02
N ILE A 262 1.77 6.58 -9.53
CA ILE A 262 2.85 7.34 -8.89
C ILE A 262 2.50 8.84 -8.83
N CYS A 263 2.00 9.40 -9.93
CA CYS A 263 1.53 10.79 -9.92
C CYS A 263 0.41 11.02 -8.90
N LEU A 264 -0.57 10.10 -8.83
CA LEU A 264 -1.65 10.17 -7.85
C LEU A 264 -1.11 10.15 -6.42
N LEU A 265 -0.15 9.28 -6.10
CA LEU A 265 0.48 9.20 -4.78
C LEU A 265 1.03 10.57 -4.37
N HIS A 266 1.83 11.21 -5.24
CA HIS A 266 2.40 12.53 -4.97
C HIS A 266 1.35 13.65 -4.92
N LYS A 267 0.25 13.53 -5.65
CA LYS A 267 -0.87 14.48 -5.55
C LYS A 267 -1.63 14.34 -4.23
N MET A 268 -1.75 13.12 -3.71
CA MET A 268 -2.43 12.84 -2.44
C MET A 268 -1.57 13.18 -1.23
N PHE A 269 -0.31 12.74 -1.20
CA PHE A 269 0.57 12.85 -0.05
C PHE A 269 1.61 13.99 -0.15
N GLY A 270 1.70 14.64 -1.31
CA GLY A 270 2.67 15.69 -1.58
C GLY A 270 4.04 15.16 -1.99
N GLY A 271 5.01 16.07 -2.02
CA GLY A 271 6.37 15.78 -2.50
C GLY A 271 6.50 15.91 -4.01
N ALA A 272 7.75 16.07 -4.47
CA ALA A 272 8.05 16.10 -5.88
C ALA A 272 8.25 14.66 -6.39
N CYS A 273 7.73 14.38 -7.57
CA CYS A 273 8.03 13.15 -8.30
C CYS A 273 9.53 13.08 -8.62
N GLN A 274 10.14 11.92 -8.41
CA GLN A 274 11.51 11.61 -8.80
C GLN A 274 11.51 10.64 -9.98
N ALA A 275 12.60 10.63 -10.76
CA ALA A 275 12.67 9.76 -11.93
C ALA A 275 12.62 8.28 -11.57
N SER A 276 13.31 7.92 -10.48
CA SER A 276 13.37 6.58 -9.90
C SER A 276 12.02 6.04 -9.42
N ASP A 277 11.02 6.90 -9.21
CA ASP A 277 9.67 6.46 -8.82
C ASP A 277 8.94 5.77 -9.99
N PHE A 278 9.41 6.01 -11.22
CA PHE A 278 8.85 5.49 -12.48
C PHE A 278 9.71 4.37 -13.10
N GLU A 279 10.75 3.93 -12.39
CA GLU A 279 11.64 2.87 -12.85
C GLU A 279 11.14 1.51 -12.37
N ASP A 280 11.16 0.54 -13.28
CA ASP A 280 11.00 -0.86 -12.92
C ASP A 280 12.36 -1.43 -12.52
N THR A 281 12.62 -1.37 -11.23
CA THR A 281 13.85 -1.89 -10.60
C THR A 281 13.80 -3.40 -10.40
N ARG A 282 12.67 -4.07 -10.69
CA ARG A 282 12.49 -5.53 -10.53
C ARG A 282 11.73 -6.15 -11.72
N PRO A 283 12.24 -6.04 -12.97
CA PRO A 283 11.61 -6.68 -14.10
C PRO A 283 11.61 -8.19 -13.90
N SER A 284 10.52 -8.86 -14.30
CA SER A 284 10.39 -10.31 -14.21
C SER A 284 11.34 -11.07 -15.14
N SER A 285 11.76 -10.46 -16.25
CA SER A 285 12.82 -11.00 -17.11
C SER A 285 13.51 -9.86 -17.86
N GLU A 286 14.75 -10.10 -18.33
CA GLU A 286 15.55 -9.09 -19.03
C GLU A 286 14.87 -8.52 -20.29
N THR A 287 13.99 -9.31 -20.90
CA THR A 287 13.29 -8.94 -22.14
C THR A 287 11.93 -8.29 -21.89
N LYS A 288 11.45 -8.30 -20.64
CA LYS A 288 10.13 -7.80 -20.29
C LYS A 288 10.19 -6.35 -19.87
N SER A 289 9.58 -5.47 -20.68
CA SER A 289 9.31 -4.10 -20.28
C SER A 289 8.17 -4.03 -19.26
N ALA A 290 8.31 -3.13 -18.28
CA ALA A 290 7.29 -2.77 -17.31
C ALA A 290 5.96 -2.30 -17.93
N HIS A 291 6.03 -1.70 -19.12
CA HIS A 291 4.87 -1.11 -19.81
C HIS A 291 4.20 -2.07 -20.81
N ALA A 292 4.75 -3.26 -21.01
CA ALA A 292 4.11 -4.26 -21.82
C ALA A 292 3.21 -5.14 -20.95
N ASP A 293 2.10 -5.62 -21.49
CA ASP A 293 1.32 -6.68 -20.86
C ASP A 293 1.83 -8.05 -21.32
N TYR A 294 1.53 -9.08 -20.53
CA TYR A 294 1.65 -10.47 -20.94
C TYR A 294 0.52 -10.88 -21.87
N ASP A 295 0.77 -11.85 -22.74
CA ASP A 295 -0.27 -12.46 -23.57
C ASP A 295 -1.12 -13.41 -22.72
N ILE A 296 -2.35 -12.97 -22.40
CA ILE A 296 -3.26 -13.76 -21.55
C ILE A 296 -3.82 -15.00 -22.27
N ASP A 297 -3.64 -15.14 -23.58
CA ASP A 297 -4.06 -16.35 -24.30
C ASP A 297 -3.28 -17.59 -23.83
N GLU A 298 -2.09 -17.40 -23.22
CA GLU A 298 -1.32 -18.46 -22.54
C GLU A 298 -2.13 -19.16 -21.43
N LEU A 299 -3.08 -18.44 -20.81
CA LEU A 299 -3.97 -18.97 -19.77
C LEU A 299 -5.17 -19.73 -20.34
N MET A 300 -5.31 -19.85 -21.67
CA MET A 300 -6.34 -20.68 -22.32
C MET A 300 -7.77 -20.43 -21.79
N GLY A 301 -8.10 -19.16 -21.47
CA GLY A 301 -9.40 -18.75 -20.92
C GLY A 301 -9.59 -19.05 -19.43
N TRP A 302 -8.53 -19.41 -18.71
CA TRP A 302 -8.53 -19.44 -17.24
C TRP A 302 -8.62 -18.03 -16.67
N HIS A 303 -9.32 -17.90 -15.54
CA HIS A 303 -9.53 -16.64 -14.84
C HIS A 303 -9.44 -16.82 -13.32
N ASP A 304 -8.84 -15.84 -12.65
CA ASP A 304 -8.87 -15.72 -11.19
C ASP A 304 -10.11 -14.91 -10.77
N ASP A 305 -11.27 -15.56 -10.77
CA ASP A 305 -12.54 -14.95 -10.37
C ASP A 305 -12.59 -14.51 -8.90
N VAL A 306 -11.65 -14.98 -8.07
CA VAL A 306 -11.53 -14.61 -6.66
C VAL A 306 -10.80 -13.27 -6.54
N ASP A 307 -9.55 -13.20 -7.02
CA ASP A 307 -8.79 -11.94 -7.00
C ASP A 307 -9.38 -10.87 -7.92
N ARG A 308 -10.17 -11.26 -8.92
CA ARG A 308 -10.91 -10.31 -9.76
C ARG A 308 -11.80 -9.38 -8.94
N VAL A 309 -12.47 -9.90 -7.91
CA VAL A 309 -13.35 -9.11 -7.02
C VAL A 309 -12.54 -8.05 -6.26
N VAL A 310 -11.34 -8.41 -5.82
CA VAL A 310 -10.41 -7.48 -5.14
C VAL A 310 -9.89 -6.43 -6.10
N TYR A 311 -9.45 -6.85 -7.29
CA TYR A 311 -8.91 -5.94 -8.29
C TYR A 311 -9.96 -4.93 -8.77
N ASP A 312 -11.19 -5.36 -9.02
CA ASP A 312 -12.28 -4.45 -9.41
C ASP A 312 -12.55 -3.41 -8.31
N ALA A 313 -12.47 -3.79 -7.03
CA ALA A 313 -12.57 -2.85 -5.91
C ALA A 313 -11.38 -1.88 -5.83
N ALA A 314 -10.16 -2.35 -6.13
CA ALA A 314 -8.98 -1.50 -6.20
C ALA A 314 -9.10 -0.47 -7.34
N VAL A 315 -9.55 -0.89 -8.53
CA VAL A 315 -9.81 -0.01 -9.68
C VAL A 315 -10.88 1.03 -9.34
N GLU A 316 -11.95 0.64 -8.64
CA GLU A 316 -12.99 1.56 -8.16
C GLU A 316 -12.40 2.67 -7.27
N VAL A 317 -11.59 2.30 -6.26
CA VAL A 317 -10.93 3.28 -5.37
C VAL A 317 -9.94 4.15 -6.13
N PHE A 318 -9.11 3.56 -6.99
CA PHE A 318 -8.13 4.28 -7.79
C PHE A 318 -8.79 5.32 -8.69
N GLN A 319 -9.81 4.94 -9.47
CA GLN A 319 -10.55 5.86 -10.33
C GLN A 319 -11.27 6.96 -9.53
N GLY A 320 -11.86 6.61 -8.38
CA GLY A 320 -12.45 7.59 -7.47
C GLY A 320 -11.43 8.62 -7.00
N ASN A 321 -10.22 8.18 -6.65
CA ASN A 321 -9.13 9.07 -6.26
C ASN A 321 -8.60 9.91 -7.44
N LEU A 322 -8.47 9.36 -8.64
CA LEU A 322 -8.10 10.15 -9.83
C LEU A 322 -9.06 11.34 -10.01
N ILE A 323 -10.37 11.09 -9.88
CA ILE A 323 -11.39 12.15 -9.97
C ILE A 323 -11.26 13.13 -8.80
N ALA A 324 -11.19 12.63 -7.57
CA ALA A 324 -11.16 13.46 -6.36
C ALA A 324 -9.95 14.42 -6.32
N TYR A 325 -8.81 13.98 -6.83
CA TYR A 325 -7.56 14.74 -6.84
C TYR A 325 -7.25 15.40 -8.19
N GLY A 326 -8.17 15.32 -9.16
CA GLY A 326 -8.02 15.94 -10.48
C GLY A 326 -6.83 15.39 -11.28
N VAL A 327 -6.53 14.10 -11.11
CA VAL A 327 -5.38 13.42 -11.72
C VAL A 327 -5.75 12.82 -13.06
N SER A 328 -4.91 13.09 -14.05
CA SER A 328 -4.96 12.64 -15.44
C SER A 328 -3.55 12.72 -16.03
N HIS A 329 -3.28 12.01 -17.13
CA HIS A 329 -1.98 12.11 -17.82
C HIS A 329 -1.56 13.57 -18.11
N ASP A 330 -2.52 14.42 -18.50
CA ASP A 330 -2.26 15.84 -18.75
C ASP A 330 -1.85 16.61 -17.50
N SER A 331 -2.51 16.36 -16.37
CA SER A 331 -2.15 16.98 -15.08
C SER A 331 -0.82 16.46 -14.51
N CYS A 332 -0.36 15.30 -15.00
CA CYS A 332 0.84 14.60 -14.55
C CYS A 332 2.07 14.86 -15.42
N ARG A 333 1.96 15.67 -16.49
CA ARG A 333 3.09 15.96 -17.40
C ARG A 333 4.35 16.44 -16.69
N GLU A 334 4.20 17.21 -15.60
CA GLU A 334 5.35 17.63 -14.79
C GLU A 334 6.06 16.42 -14.18
N CYS A 335 5.34 15.53 -13.50
CA CYS A 335 5.89 14.29 -12.95
C CYS A 335 6.54 13.42 -14.03
N TYR A 336 5.90 13.26 -15.20
CA TYR A 336 6.45 12.46 -16.29
C TYR A 336 7.74 13.06 -16.86
N SER A 337 7.87 14.39 -16.86
CA SER A 337 9.13 15.03 -17.26
C SER A 337 10.30 14.71 -16.34
N HIS A 338 10.04 14.35 -15.07
CA HIS A 338 11.08 13.85 -14.16
C HIS A 338 11.48 12.42 -14.55
N ALA A 339 10.51 11.55 -14.83
CA ALA A 339 10.75 10.20 -15.35
C ALA A 339 11.62 10.21 -16.63
N GLU A 340 11.28 11.07 -17.59
CA GLU A 340 12.02 11.20 -18.87
C GLU A 340 13.46 11.68 -18.66
N ARG A 341 13.68 12.61 -17.72
CA ARG A 341 15.03 13.12 -17.41
C ARG A 341 15.95 12.07 -16.80
N GLY A 342 15.41 11.11 -16.03
CA GLY A 342 16.20 9.98 -15.51
C GLY A 342 16.59 9.00 -16.61
N ARG A 343 15.64 8.62 -17.48
CA ARG A 343 15.88 7.68 -18.59
C ARG A 343 16.94 8.14 -19.60
N VAL A 344 17.16 9.45 -19.73
CA VAL A 344 18.18 10.03 -20.63
C VAL A 344 19.57 10.08 -19.98
N GLN A 345 19.68 10.04 -18.65
CA GLN A 345 20.99 10.05 -17.97
C GLN A 345 21.60 8.66 -17.83
N THR A 346 20.81 7.60 -18.00
CA THR A 346 21.23 6.19 -17.89
C THR A 346 21.45 5.50 -19.24
N ALA A 347 21.15 6.17 -20.36
CA ALA A 347 21.45 5.74 -21.73
C ALA A 347 22.75 6.38 -22.25
#